data_AF-A0A7J9YSH0-F1
#
_entry.id   AF-A0A7J9YSH0-F1
#
_cell.length_a   1.000
_cell.length_b   1.000
_cell.length_c   1.000
_cell.angle_alpha   90.00
_cell.angle_beta   90.00
_cell.angle_gamma   90.00
#
_symmetry.space_group_name_H-M   'P 1'
#
loop_
_entity.id
_entity.type
_entity.pdbx_description
1 polymer ?
#
loop_
_entity_poly.entity_id
_entity_poly.type
_entity_poly.pdbx_seq_one_letter_code
_entity_poly.pdbx_strand_id
1 'polypeptide(L)' 'MASEQLSSADGGVATAEQARDTLTVTDNRTGETYEVEVTDGTVRTMDLRQVKVAEDDFGLMGYDPAFTNTASCRS' A
#
# COMPACT_ATOMS: atom_id res chain seq x y z
N MET A 1 18.01 -10.21 -41.31
CA MET A 1 17.88 -10.84 -39.98
C MET A 1 17.11 -9.85 -39.11
N ALA A 2 15.79 -9.69 -39.31
CA ALA A 2 14.75 -10.39 -38.53
C ALA A 2 15.00 -10.18 -37.02
N SER A 3 14.46 -9.13 -36.41
CA SER A 3 13.09 -9.04 -35.86
C SER A 3 12.78 -10.16 -34.89
N GLU A 4 12.91 -9.91 -33.60
CA GLU A 4 12.12 -10.59 -32.57
C GLU A 4 11.66 -9.57 -31.51
N GLN A 5 10.35 -9.37 -31.49
CA GLN A 5 9.58 -8.66 -30.48
C GLN A 5 8.74 -9.70 -29.74
N LEU A 6 8.79 -9.70 -28.42
CA LEU A 6 7.77 -10.30 -27.53
C LEU A 6 7.76 -9.45 -26.25
N SER A 7 6.98 -8.36 -26.20
CA SER A 7 5.66 -8.26 -25.57
C SER A 7 5.43 -9.19 -24.38
N SER A 8 5.33 -8.62 -23.19
CA SER A 8 4.25 -8.95 -22.26
C SER A 8 3.95 -7.72 -21.41
N ALA A 9 2.69 -7.32 -21.48
CA ALA A 9 2.12 -6.16 -20.85
C ALA A 9 2.07 -6.37 -19.33
N ASP A 10 2.65 -5.45 -18.58
CA ASP A 10 2.17 -5.15 -17.24
C ASP A 10 1.89 -3.65 -17.18
N GLY A 11 0.73 -3.30 -16.63
CA GLY A 11 0.13 -1.98 -16.75
C GLY A 11 0.98 -0.89 -16.13
N GLY A 12 1.81 -0.24 -16.94
CA GLY A 12 2.67 0.86 -16.52
C GLY A 12 1.85 2.08 -16.09
N VAL A 13 1.72 2.27 -14.78
CA VAL A 13 1.24 3.53 -14.19
C VAL A 13 2.39 4.55 -14.22
N ALA A 14 2.00 5.79 -14.48
CA ALA A 14 2.81 6.96 -14.82
C ALA A 14 4.17 7.10 -14.11
N THR A 15 5.20 7.37 -14.92
CA THR A 15 6.53 7.81 -14.47
C THR A 15 6.49 9.26 -14.01
N ALA A 16 6.44 9.50 -12.70
CA ALA A 16 6.71 10.80 -12.11
C ALA A 16 8.01 10.71 -11.28
N GLU A 17 8.98 11.54 -11.64
CA GLU A 17 10.10 12.07 -10.84
C GLU A 17 10.24 11.49 -9.42
N GLN A 18 11.07 10.44 -9.25
CA GLN A 18 11.23 9.69 -7.98
C GLN A 18 9.94 9.64 -7.14
N ALA A 19 8.85 9.17 -7.73
CA ALA A 19 7.59 9.01 -7.03
C ALA A 19 7.87 8.20 -5.75
N ARG A 20 7.65 8.84 -4.59
CA ARG A 20 7.68 8.13 -3.32
C ARG A 20 6.64 7.02 -3.43
N ASP A 21 7.06 5.79 -3.17
CA ASP A 21 6.18 4.64 -3.24
C ASP A 21 5.33 4.61 -1.98
N THR A 22 4.33 5.49 -1.94
CA THR A 22 3.46 5.72 -0.79
C THR A 22 2.00 5.67 -1.21
N LEU A 23 1.17 5.20 -0.30
CA LEU A 23 -0.28 5.23 -0.39
C LEU A 23 -0.81 6.31 0.55
N THR A 24 -1.54 7.28 0.01
CA THR A 24 -2.23 8.30 0.80
C THR A 24 -3.58 7.76 1.27
N VAL A 25 -3.83 7.83 2.57
CA VAL A 25 -5.08 7.39 3.22
C VAL A 25 -5.72 8.58 3.91
N THR A 26 -6.96 8.89 3.55
CA THR A 26 -7.76 9.90 4.24
C THR A 26 -8.81 9.21 5.10
N ASP A 27 -8.76 9.41 6.42
CA ASP A 27 -9.81 8.94 7.32
C ASP A 27 -10.95 9.96 7.37
N ASN A 28 -12.07 9.64 6.72
CA ASN A 28 -13.24 10.52 6.67
C ASN A 28 -13.97 10.68 8.03
N ARG A 29 -13.66 9.83 9.02
CA ARG A 29 -14.25 9.94 10.37
C ARG A 29 -13.63 11.10 11.15
N THR A 30 -12.34 11.35 10.94
CA THR A 30 -11.56 12.39 11.63
C THR A 30 -11.19 13.56 10.72
N GLY A 31 -11.20 13.35 9.40
CA GLY A 31 -10.73 14.31 8.39
C GLY A 31 -9.21 14.32 8.20
N GLU A 32 -8.49 13.44 8.90
CA GLU A 32 -7.03 13.39 8.85
C GLU A 32 -6.54 12.61 7.62
N THR A 33 -5.38 13.02 7.11
CA THR A 33 -4.71 12.37 5.98
C THR A 33 -3.35 11.88 6.41
N TYR A 34 -3.04 10.66 6.02
CA TYR A 34 -1.82 9.96 6.37
C TYR A 34 -1.17 9.39 5.10
N GLU A 35 0.16 9.29 5.11
CA GLU A 35 0.89 8.56 4.08
C GLU A 35 1.43 7.27 4.70
N VAL A 36 1.29 6.16 3.99
CA VAL A 36 1.85 4.86 4.36
C VAL A 36 2.77 4.39 3.26
N GLU A 37 3.93 3.85 3.63
CA GLU A 37 4.91 3.33 2.67
C GLU A 37 4.37 2.06 2.01
N VAL A 38 4.52 1.99 0.69
CA VAL A 38 4.35 0.77 -0.08
C VAL A 38 5.74 0.15 -0.22
N THR A 39 5.86 -1.12 0.14
CA THR A 39 7.11 -1.87 -0.01
C THR A 39 6.78 -3.27 -0.48
N ASP A 40 7.50 -3.76 -1.49
CA ASP A 40 7.26 -5.07 -2.11
C ASP A 40 5.81 -5.22 -2.64
N GLY A 41 5.17 -4.12 -3.07
CA GLY A 41 3.76 -4.11 -3.47
C GLY A 41 2.77 -4.30 -2.31
N THR A 42 3.23 -4.19 -1.07
CA THR A 42 2.42 -4.36 0.14
C THR A 42 2.51 -3.13 1.04
N VAL A 43 1.51 -2.95 1.89
CA VAL A 43 1.56 -1.98 3.00
C VAL A 43 1.70 -2.74 4.31
N ARG A 44 2.49 -2.21 5.25
CA ARG A 44 2.57 -2.80 6.58
C ARG A 44 1.29 -2.49 7.35
N THR A 45 0.55 -3.52 7.75
CA THR A 45 -0.66 -3.35 8.57
C THR A 45 -0.40 -2.62 9.89
N MET A 46 0.83 -2.67 10.42
CA MET A 46 1.21 -1.91 11.61
C MET A 46 1.15 -0.39 11.41
N ASP A 47 1.41 0.08 10.20
CA ASP A 47 1.43 1.52 9.90
C ASP A 47 0.00 2.09 9.94
N LEU A 48 -1.03 1.27 9.76
CA LEU A 48 -2.44 1.66 9.95
C LEU A 48 -2.78 2.05 11.39
N ARG A 49 -1.95 1.69 12.38
CA ARG A 49 -2.18 2.10 13.79
C ARG A 49 -2.06 3.59 14.02
N GLN A 50 -1.43 4.33 13.09
CA GLN A 50 -1.40 5.80 13.15
C GLN A 50 -2.79 6.41 12.90
N VAL A 51 -3.68 5.68 12.22
CA VAL A 51 -5.06 6.10 11.96
C VAL A 51 -5.91 5.82 13.20
N LYS A 52 -6.22 6.87 13.96
CA LYS A 52 -6.93 6.79 15.25
C LYS A 52 -8.10 7.76 15.28
N VAL A 53 -9.16 7.39 15.99
CA VAL A 53 -10.31 8.28 16.24
C VAL A 53 -10.14 9.03 17.56
N ALA A 54 -9.56 8.38 18.57
CA ALA A 54 -9.16 8.99 19.83
C ALA A 54 -7.68 8.69 20.18
N GLU A 55 -7.05 9.52 21.01
CA GLU A 55 -5.63 9.38 21.37
C GLU A 55 -5.32 8.04 22.06
N ASP A 56 -6.25 7.55 22.87
CA ASP A 56 -6.15 6.29 23.61
C ASP A 56 -6.51 5.04 22.78
N ASP A 57 -6.91 5.21 21.51
CA ASP A 57 -7.20 4.08 20.65
C ASP A 57 -5.94 3.33 20.22
N PHE A 58 -6.11 2.03 20.03
CA PHE A 58 -5.08 1.16 19.47
C PHE A 58 -4.72 1.50 18.01
N GLY A 59 -5.64 2.18 17.29
CA GLY A 59 -5.54 2.48 15.87
C GLY A 59 -6.22 1.46 14.97
N LEU A 60 -6.26 1.76 13.67
CA LEU A 60 -6.93 0.92 12.69
C LEU A 60 -6.20 -0.42 12.51
N MET A 61 -6.99 -1.50 12.45
CA MET A 61 -6.48 -2.85 12.23
C MET A 61 -6.92 -3.37 10.86
N GLY A 62 -6.01 -4.06 10.18
CA GLY A 62 -6.35 -4.82 8.98
C GLY A 62 -7.22 -6.03 9.34
N TYR A 63 -8.31 -6.21 8.62
CA TYR A 63 -9.18 -7.38 8.75
C TYR A 63 -9.13 -8.17 7.44
N ASP A 64 -8.51 -9.35 7.49
CA ASP A 64 -8.32 -10.25 6.35
C ASP A 64 -8.52 -11.71 6.80
N PRO A 65 -9.74 -12.24 6.70
CA PRO A 65 -10.04 -13.62 7.08
C PRO A 65 -9.15 -14.62 6.36
N ALA A 66 -8.56 -15.55 7.11
CA ALA A 66 -7.63 -16.56 6.60
C ALA A 66 -6.36 -16.01 5.92
N PHE A 67 -6.01 -14.73 6.13
CA PHE A 67 -4.78 -14.10 5.63
C PHE A 67 -4.62 -14.14 4.11
N THR A 68 -5.73 -14.11 3.38
CA THR A 68 -5.74 -14.29 1.91
C THR A 68 -5.09 -13.14 1.14
N ASN A 69 -5.04 -11.95 1.75
CA ASN A 69 -4.42 -10.74 1.20
C ASN A 69 -3.31 -10.20 2.13
N THR A 70 -2.73 -11.07 2.96
CA THR A 70 -1.67 -10.71 3.91
C THR A 70 -0.39 -11.47 3.58
N ALA A 71 0.64 -10.74 3.13
CA ALA A 71 1.99 -11.30 3.00
C ALA A 71 2.65 -11.42 4.39
N SER A 72 2.74 -12.63 4.93
CA SER A 72 3.26 -12.87 6.28
C SER A 72 4.79 -12.90 6.35
N CYS A 73 5.48 -13.13 5.23
CA CYS A 73 6.94 -13.23 5.16
C CYS A 73 7.46 -12.61 3.86
N ARG A 74 8.69 -12.10 3.90
CA ARG A 74 9.49 -11.80 2.71
C ARG A 74 10.33 -13.03 2.38
N SER A 75 10.34 -13.47 1.13
CA SER A 75 11.07 -14.65 0.65
C SER A 75 11.91 -14.34 -0.57
#